data_AF-A0A5C5W7L5-F1
#
_entry.id   AF-A0A5C5W7L5-F1
#
_cell.length_a   1.000
_cell.length_b   1.000
_cell.length_c   1.000
_cell.angle_alpha   90.00
_cell.angle_beta   90.00
_cell.angle_gamma   90.00
#
_symmetry.space_group_name_H-M   'P 1'
#
loop_
_entity.id
_entity.type
_entity.pdbx_description
1 polymer ?
#
loop_
_entity_poly.entity_id
_entity_poly.type
_entity_poly.pdbx_seq_one_letter_code
_entity_poly.pdbx_strand_id
1 'polypeptide(L)'
;MNRVLLPLLTGALLGGVPACFDGPQEGVPFGDLASGKISCPTRAYLLRGLWDYYSTGLNGLQDELLGAGVTAEAISGADWPNLLPRVVELYANQGATETLVLVGHSYGADDAIRMADYLEEYGLGVPLLVLIDATRPPPIPPNVDRCVHVYVPNVLGDEFPDGFAGNPVEAKAGNTHTEVVNIPVSSATFGEDAAEIGHLNIEAARAIHAFVMKELELHCEATSAP
;
A
#
# COMPACT_ATOMS: atom_id res chain seq x y z
N MET A 1 71.47 14.87 -16.18
CA MET A 1 70.73 14.85 -17.46
C MET A 1 69.33 15.37 -17.18
N ASN A 2 69.04 16.60 -17.63
CA ASN A 2 67.73 17.24 -17.55
C ASN A 2 66.74 16.56 -18.50
N ARG A 3 65.50 16.37 -18.04
CA ARG A 3 64.31 16.41 -18.92
C ARG A 3 63.26 17.32 -18.28
N VAL A 4 62.88 18.31 -19.08
CA VAL A 4 61.87 19.35 -18.87
C VAL A 4 60.65 18.98 -19.75
N LEU A 5 59.50 19.62 -19.48
CA LEU A 5 58.23 19.73 -20.25
C LEU A 5 57.18 18.61 -19.98
N LEU A 6 55.89 18.89 -19.74
CA LEU A 6 55.06 20.12 -19.72
C LEU A 6 53.70 19.76 -19.04
N PRO A 7 53.00 20.69 -18.36
CA PRO A 7 51.64 20.44 -17.84
C PRO A 7 50.57 20.73 -18.90
N LEU A 8 49.45 20.02 -18.84
CA LEU A 8 48.21 20.35 -19.55
C LEU A 8 47.05 20.32 -18.54
N LEU A 9 46.57 21.52 -18.22
CA LEU A 9 45.28 21.77 -17.58
C LEU A 9 44.21 21.87 -18.67
N THR A 10 43.08 21.20 -18.45
CA THR A 10 41.67 21.50 -18.87
C THR A 10 40.91 20.18 -18.70
N GLY A 11 39.81 20.02 -17.97
CA GLY A 11 38.77 20.92 -17.52
C GLY A 11 37.44 20.17 -17.72
N ALA A 12 36.59 20.04 -16.69
CA ALA A 12 35.14 19.88 -16.79
C ALA A 12 34.55 19.69 -15.38
N LEU A 13 33.77 20.68 -14.93
CA LEU A 13 32.71 20.47 -13.95
C LEU A 13 31.57 19.68 -14.61
N LEU A 14 30.84 18.93 -13.80
CA LEU A 14 29.42 18.48 -13.86
C LEU A 14 29.40 17.15 -13.09
N GLY A 15 28.94 17.09 -11.84
CA GLY A 15 27.52 17.16 -11.49
C GLY A 15 27.16 15.81 -10.86
N GLY A 16 26.24 15.81 -9.89
CA GLY A 16 25.68 14.58 -9.33
C GLY A 16 25.94 14.39 -7.84
N VAL A 17 24.93 14.73 -7.05
CA VAL A 17 24.75 14.29 -5.67
C VAL A 17 24.74 12.75 -5.67
N PRO A 18 25.45 12.03 -4.79
CA PRO A 18 25.12 10.65 -4.56
C PRO A 18 23.84 10.63 -3.73
N ALA A 19 22.69 10.50 -4.40
CA ALA A 19 21.54 9.90 -3.73
C ALA A 19 21.93 8.45 -3.47
N CYS A 20 22.07 8.09 -2.19
CA CYS A 20 22.16 6.70 -1.79
C CYS A 20 20.91 6.00 -2.36
N PHE A 21 21.11 5.14 -3.35
CA PHE A 21 20.15 4.09 -3.67
C PHE A 21 20.17 3.15 -2.48
N ASP A 22 19.18 3.24 -1.60
CA ASP A 22 18.87 2.14 -0.70
C ASP A 22 18.40 0.97 -1.57
N GLY A 23 19.10 -0.15 -1.45
CA GLY A 23 18.78 -1.39 -2.16
C GLY A 23 17.41 -1.95 -1.79
N PRO A 24 16.99 -3.06 -2.42
CA PRO A 24 15.73 -3.72 -2.06
C PRO A 24 15.72 -4.00 -0.56
N GLN A 25 14.78 -3.36 0.15
CA GLN A 25 14.54 -3.58 1.57
C GLN A 25 14.26 -5.07 1.76
N GLU A 26 15.11 -5.76 2.53
CA GLU A 26 14.93 -7.18 2.85
C GLU A 26 13.54 -7.39 3.47
N GLY A 27 12.80 -8.35 2.93
CA GLY A 27 11.45 -8.66 3.37
C GLY A 27 11.42 -9.01 4.85
N VAL A 28 10.50 -8.38 5.58
CA VAL A 28 10.27 -8.69 6.98
C VAL A 28 9.77 -10.13 7.06
N PRO A 29 10.38 -11.02 7.84
CA PRO A 29 9.91 -12.40 7.95
C PRO A 29 8.55 -12.40 8.68
N PHE A 30 7.46 -12.57 7.93
CA PHE A 30 6.09 -12.63 8.45
C PHE A 30 5.81 -14.02 9.06
N GLY A 31 6.50 -14.37 10.14
CA GLY A 31 6.22 -15.56 10.95
C GLY A 31 5.17 -15.28 12.02
N ASP A 32 4.14 -16.14 12.12
CA ASP A 32 3.11 -16.20 13.17
C ASP A 32 2.68 -14.83 13.76
N LEU A 33 2.22 -13.91 12.91
CA LEU A 33 1.53 -12.71 13.36
C LEU A 33 0.04 -13.02 13.55
N ALA A 34 -0.29 -13.58 14.71
CA ALA A 34 -1.64 -13.51 15.26
C ALA A 34 -1.58 -13.11 16.73
N SER A 35 -2.43 -12.13 17.08
CA SER A 35 -2.87 -11.72 18.42
C SER A 35 -2.22 -10.50 19.10
N GLY A 36 -1.60 -9.58 18.36
CA GLY A 36 -1.37 -8.22 18.87
C GLY A 36 -2.68 -7.42 18.89
N LYS A 37 -2.97 -6.67 19.95
CA LYS A 37 -4.02 -5.64 19.89
C LYS A 37 -3.46 -4.44 19.12
N ILE A 38 -4.22 -3.94 18.15
CA ILE A 38 -3.89 -2.66 17.50
C ILE A 38 -4.14 -1.55 18.52
N SER A 39 -3.09 -0.77 18.82
CA SER A 39 -3.05 0.12 20.00
C SER A 39 -3.74 1.46 19.80
N CYS A 40 -3.96 1.88 18.55
CA CYS A 40 -4.62 3.14 18.22
C CYS A 40 -6.05 2.91 17.68
N PRO A 41 -7.02 3.77 18.01
CA PRO A 41 -8.37 3.70 17.44
C PRO A 41 -8.29 3.75 15.91
N THR A 42 -8.79 2.72 15.23
CA THR A 42 -8.67 2.56 13.79
C THR A 42 -9.98 2.08 13.19
N ARG A 43 -10.33 2.62 12.02
CA ARG A 43 -11.44 2.17 11.18
C ARG A 43 -10.94 1.82 9.78
N ALA A 44 -11.01 0.54 9.44
CA ALA A 44 -10.57 0.00 8.17
C ALA A 44 -11.76 -0.33 7.25
N TYR A 45 -11.70 0.11 6.00
CA TYR A 45 -12.62 -0.31 4.95
C TYR A 45 -11.88 -1.20 3.95
N LEU A 46 -12.38 -2.42 3.75
CA LEU A 46 -11.75 -3.44 2.91
C LEU A 46 -12.57 -3.59 1.62
N LEU A 47 -12.03 -3.11 0.50
CA LEU A 47 -12.69 -3.05 -0.80
C LEU A 47 -12.35 -4.29 -1.62
N ARG A 48 -13.38 -5.09 -1.89
CA ARG A 48 -13.27 -6.35 -2.64
C ARG A 48 -13.22 -6.10 -4.15
N GLY A 49 -12.55 -6.99 -4.89
CA GLY A 49 -12.42 -6.92 -6.34
C GLY A 49 -13.66 -7.38 -7.13
N LEU A 50 -13.45 -7.63 -8.43
CA LEU A 50 -14.50 -7.84 -9.44
C LEU A 50 -15.59 -8.84 -9.01
N TRP A 51 -16.84 -8.36 -9.07
CA TRP A 51 -18.10 -9.11 -8.87
C TRP A 51 -18.23 -9.87 -7.54
N ASP A 52 -17.44 -9.54 -6.52
CA ASP A 52 -17.51 -10.21 -5.22
C ASP A 52 -17.37 -11.75 -5.27
N TYR A 53 -16.87 -12.29 -6.38
CA TYR A 53 -16.60 -13.73 -6.51
C TYR A 53 -15.18 -14.05 -6.04
N TYR A 54 -14.29 -13.07 -6.16
CA TYR A 54 -12.91 -13.08 -5.70
C TYR A 54 -12.78 -12.09 -4.53
N SER A 55 -11.72 -12.15 -3.73
CA SER A 55 -11.52 -11.27 -2.55
C SER A 55 -12.40 -11.63 -1.33
N THR A 56 -12.67 -12.92 -1.09
CA THR A 56 -13.44 -13.35 0.11
C THR A 56 -12.55 -13.57 1.33
N GLY A 57 -11.26 -13.79 1.15
CA GLY A 57 -10.22 -13.68 2.19
C GLY A 57 -10.17 -12.31 2.86
N LEU A 58 -10.58 -11.21 2.20
CA LEU A 58 -10.79 -9.92 2.87
C LEU A 58 -11.86 -9.99 3.98
N ASN A 59 -12.82 -10.94 3.92
CA ASN A 59 -13.72 -11.18 5.06
C ASN A 59 -12.96 -11.83 6.23
N GLY A 60 -12.03 -12.73 5.94
CA GLY A 60 -11.13 -13.30 6.95
C GLY A 60 -10.24 -12.23 7.57
N LEU A 61 -9.68 -11.34 6.75
CA LEU A 61 -8.90 -10.18 7.24
C LEU A 61 -9.76 -9.24 8.10
N GLN A 62 -11.01 -9.00 7.70
CA GLN A 62 -11.96 -8.25 8.54
C GLN A 62 -12.12 -8.89 9.92
N ASP A 63 -12.31 -10.21 9.98
CA ASP A 63 -12.49 -10.94 11.25
C ASP A 63 -11.22 -10.86 12.13
N GLU A 64 -10.04 -10.96 11.53
CA GLU A 64 -8.76 -10.77 12.22
C GLU A 64 -8.59 -9.35 12.78
N LEU A 65 -8.93 -8.33 11.98
CA LEU A 65 -8.92 -6.92 12.38
C LEU A 65 -9.89 -6.65 13.54
N LEU A 66 -11.12 -7.17 13.45
CA LEU A 66 -12.11 -7.08 14.53
C LEU A 66 -11.60 -7.76 15.80
N GLY A 67 -10.98 -8.93 15.68
CA GLY A 67 -10.35 -9.65 16.78
C GLY A 67 -9.21 -8.87 17.45
N ALA A 68 -8.50 -8.03 16.69
CA ALA A 68 -7.43 -7.17 17.18
C ALA A 68 -7.90 -5.81 17.73
N GLY A 69 -9.21 -5.52 17.68
CA GLY A 69 -9.81 -4.30 18.19
C GLY A 69 -9.95 -3.15 17.18
N VAL A 70 -9.73 -3.43 15.89
CA VAL A 70 -9.97 -2.47 14.80
C VAL A 70 -11.43 -2.53 14.39
N THR A 71 -12.06 -1.38 14.11
CA THR A 71 -13.38 -1.39 13.47
C THR A 71 -13.19 -1.66 11.98
N ALA A 72 -13.59 -2.82 11.48
CA ALA A 72 -13.38 -3.20 10.08
C ALA A 72 -14.69 -3.54 9.36
N GLU A 73 -14.82 -3.12 8.10
CA GLU A 73 -15.96 -3.42 7.23
C GLU A 73 -15.44 -3.80 5.83
N ALA A 74 -15.67 -5.06 5.44
CA ALA A 74 -15.45 -5.53 4.07
C ALA A 74 -16.70 -5.23 3.23
N ILE A 75 -16.48 -4.52 2.13
CA ILE A 75 -17.52 -4.08 1.20
C ILE A 75 -17.21 -4.57 -0.21
N SER A 76 -18.25 -4.67 -1.04
CA SER A 76 -18.03 -4.77 -2.48
C SER A 76 -17.23 -3.56 -2.93
N GLY A 77 -16.19 -3.75 -3.74
CA GLY A 77 -15.41 -2.63 -4.29
C GLY A 77 -16.33 -1.65 -5.00
N ALA A 78 -17.24 -2.14 -5.84
CA ALA A 78 -18.18 -1.31 -6.58
C ALA A 78 -19.14 -0.47 -5.71
N ASP A 79 -19.26 -0.79 -4.41
CA ASP A 79 -20.11 -0.06 -3.46
C ASP A 79 -19.39 1.08 -2.73
N TRP A 80 -18.09 1.31 -2.97
CA TRP A 80 -17.35 2.43 -2.37
C TRP A 80 -18.04 3.79 -2.54
N PRO A 81 -18.70 4.12 -3.68
CA PRO A 81 -19.40 5.41 -3.81
C PRO A 81 -20.59 5.55 -2.85
N ASN A 82 -21.23 4.44 -2.46
CA ASN A 82 -22.33 4.42 -1.50
C ASN A 82 -21.84 4.55 -0.05
N LEU A 83 -20.62 4.08 0.23
CA LEU A 83 -19.97 4.22 1.54
C LEU A 83 -19.50 5.65 1.80
N LEU A 84 -19.08 6.35 0.75
CA LEU A 84 -18.41 7.65 0.80
C LEU A 84 -19.17 8.73 1.60
N PRO A 85 -20.50 8.94 1.45
CA PRO A 85 -21.21 9.92 2.27
C PRO A 85 -21.16 9.60 3.77
N ARG A 86 -21.15 8.31 4.14
CA ARG A 86 -21.03 7.88 5.54
C ARG A 86 -19.66 8.21 6.10
N VAL A 87 -18.60 8.00 5.31
CA VAL A 87 -17.23 8.33 5.72
C VAL A 87 -17.08 9.84 5.88
N VAL A 88 -17.53 10.62 4.90
CA VAL A 88 -17.50 12.09 4.99
C VAL A 88 -18.27 12.59 6.21
N GLU A 89 -19.48 12.10 6.44
CA GLU A 89 -20.28 12.46 7.61
C GLU A 89 -19.55 12.14 8.92
N LEU A 90 -18.97 10.94 9.02
CA LEU A 90 -18.28 10.49 10.23
C LEU A 90 -17.04 11.34 10.55
N TYR A 91 -16.22 11.63 9.55
CA TYR A 91 -14.94 12.31 9.75
C TYR A 91 -15.05 13.84 9.71
N ALA A 92 -15.75 14.40 8.72
CA ALA A 92 -15.85 15.84 8.56
C ALA A 92 -16.88 16.48 9.50
N ASN A 93 -17.99 15.80 9.78
CA ASN A 93 -19.12 16.41 10.49
C ASN A 93 -19.22 15.94 11.95
N GLN A 94 -18.92 14.67 12.23
CA GLN A 94 -19.01 14.10 13.58
C GLN A 94 -17.69 14.12 14.35
N GLY A 95 -16.57 14.41 13.67
CA GLY A 95 -15.26 14.52 14.29
C GLY A 95 -14.75 13.20 14.84
N ALA A 96 -14.98 12.11 14.09
CA ALA A 96 -14.42 10.80 14.43
C ALA A 96 -12.91 10.88 14.66
N THR A 97 -12.46 10.13 15.67
CA THR A 97 -11.06 10.18 16.15
C THR A 97 -10.27 8.94 15.75
N GLU A 98 -10.94 7.92 15.21
CA GLU A 98 -10.30 6.75 14.65
C GLU A 98 -9.47 7.12 13.41
N THR A 99 -8.38 6.40 13.16
CA THR A 99 -7.60 6.53 11.93
C THR A 99 -8.36 5.87 10.78
N LEU A 100 -8.53 6.58 9.66
CA LEU A 100 -9.11 6.03 8.43
C LEU A 100 -8.08 5.19 7.67
N VAL A 101 -8.34 3.90 7.53
CA VAL A 101 -7.51 2.98 6.74
C VAL A 101 -8.32 2.42 5.59
N LEU A 102 -7.73 2.40 4.40
CA LEU A 102 -8.31 1.76 3.22
C LEU A 102 -7.45 0.57 2.82
N VAL A 103 -8.09 -0.58 2.59
CA VAL A 103 -7.45 -1.78 2.07
C VAL A 103 -8.21 -2.20 0.83
N GLY A 104 -7.55 -2.61 -0.24
CA GLY A 104 -8.25 -3.12 -1.41
C GLY A 104 -7.49 -4.20 -2.14
N HIS A 105 -8.22 -5.13 -2.76
CA HIS A 105 -7.65 -6.21 -3.57
C HIS A 105 -8.09 -6.12 -5.03
N SER A 106 -7.17 -6.35 -5.97
CA SER A 106 -7.45 -6.33 -7.42
C SER A 106 -8.11 -5.01 -7.82
N TYR A 107 -9.26 -5.03 -8.50
CA TYR A 107 -10.04 -3.83 -8.79
C TYR A 107 -10.51 -3.06 -7.55
N GLY A 108 -10.69 -3.75 -6.42
CA GLY A 108 -10.97 -3.11 -5.13
C GLY A 108 -9.80 -2.27 -4.62
N ALA A 109 -8.55 -2.60 -5.00
CA ALA A 109 -7.38 -1.79 -4.73
C ALA A 109 -7.41 -0.50 -5.56
N ASP A 110 -7.74 -0.62 -6.85
CA ASP A 110 -7.92 0.55 -7.72
C ASP A 110 -9.03 1.48 -7.18
N ASP A 111 -10.11 0.89 -6.70
CA ASP A 111 -11.24 1.59 -6.10
C ASP A 111 -10.90 2.24 -4.76
N ALA A 112 -10.03 1.63 -3.95
CA ALA A 112 -9.52 2.25 -2.73
C ALA A 112 -8.72 3.52 -3.04
N ILE A 113 -7.95 3.54 -4.13
CA ILE A 113 -7.26 4.76 -4.59
C ILE A 113 -8.27 5.81 -5.05
N ARG A 114 -9.31 5.42 -5.80
CA ARG A 114 -10.38 6.36 -6.22
C ARG A 114 -11.15 6.95 -5.04
N MET A 115 -11.43 6.11 -4.04
CA MET A 115 -12.05 6.57 -2.79
C MET A 115 -11.13 7.56 -2.07
N ALA A 116 -9.82 7.31 -1.99
CA ALA A 116 -8.86 8.25 -1.41
C ALA A 116 -8.82 9.59 -2.18
N ASP A 117 -8.76 9.57 -3.52
CA ASP A 117 -8.74 10.77 -4.36
C ASP A 117 -10.03 11.57 -4.18
N TYR A 118 -11.19 10.92 -4.02
CA TYR A 118 -12.42 11.62 -3.71
C TYR A 118 -12.44 12.22 -2.30
N LEU A 119 -11.90 11.52 -1.29
CA LEU A 119 -11.80 12.05 0.07
C LEU A 119 -10.92 13.31 0.14
N GLU A 120 -9.95 13.46 -0.78
CA GLU A 120 -9.15 14.67 -0.94
C GLU A 120 -10.04 15.91 -1.17
N GLU A 121 -11.11 15.78 -1.97
CA GLU A 121 -12.04 16.87 -2.27
C GLU A 121 -12.78 17.39 -1.02
N TYR A 122 -12.86 16.57 0.03
CA TYR A 122 -13.47 16.88 1.32
C TYR A 122 -12.44 17.29 2.39
N GLY A 123 -11.17 17.42 1.99
CA GLY A 123 -10.08 17.71 2.92
C GLY A 123 -9.79 16.58 3.91
N LEU A 124 -10.20 15.34 3.58
CA LEU A 124 -9.99 14.18 4.42
C LEU A 124 -8.72 13.44 3.99
N GLY A 125 -7.82 13.24 4.95
CA GLY A 125 -6.61 12.44 4.78
C GLY A 125 -6.87 10.94 4.91
N VAL A 126 -6.05 10.14 4.24
CA VAL A 126 -6.00 8.68 4.38
C VAL A 126 -4.61 8.31 4.91
N PRO A 127 -4.45 8.15 6.24
CA PRO A 127 -3.12 7.89 6.81
C PRO A 127 -2.47 6.59 6.37
N LEU A 128 -3.26 5.56 6.04
CA LEU A 128 -2.74 4.30 5.51
C LEU A 128 -3.65 3.76 4.40
N LEU A 129 -3.04 3.52 3.24
CA LEU A 129 -3.64 2.84 2.09
C LEU A 129 -2.87 1.55 1.81
N VAL A 130 -3.52 0.40 1.91
CA VAL A 130 -2.92 -0.91 1.62
C VAL A 130 -3.54 -1.51 0.37
N LEU A 131 -2.72 -1.73 -0.64
CA LEU A 131 -3.13 -2.29 -1.92
C LEU A 131 -2.63 -3.73 -2.01
N ILE A 132 -3.52 -4.65 -2.37
CA ILE A 132 -3.22 -6.05 -2.60
C ILE A 132 -3.43 -6.33 -4.09
N ASP A 133 -2.32 -6.41 -4.82
CA ASP A 133 -2.21 -6.73 -6.23
C ASP A 133 -3.17 -5.93 -7.12
N ALA A 134 -3.00 -4.60 -7.11
CA ALA A 134 -3.81 -3.66 -7.87
C ALA A 134 -3.77 -3.97 -9.38
N THR A 135 -4.89 -3.74 -10.07
CA THR A 135 -5.07 -4.20 -11.46
C THR A 135 -4.78 -3.10 -12.46
N ARG A 136 -5.50 -1.98 -12.35
CA ARG A 136 -5.32 -0.79 -13.17
C ARG A 136 -5.40 0.46 -12.29
N PRO A 137 -4.44 0.61 -11.37
CA PRO A 137 -4.50 1.64 -10.35
C PRO A 137 -4.37 3.03 -10.99
N PRO A 138 -5.23 4.00 -10.63
CA PRO A 138 -4.88 5.40 -10.82
C PRO A 138 -3.67 5.75 -9.92
N PRO A 139 -2.98 6.87 -10.18
CA PRO A 139 -1.85 7.27 -9.34
C PRO A 139 -2.30 7.68 -7.93
N ILE A 140 -1.44 7.47 -6.93
CA ILE A 140 -1.80 7.69 -5.52
C ILE A 140 -1.94 9.20 -5.20
N PRO A 141 -3.08 9.64 -4.65
CA PRO A 141 -3.35 11.06 -4.37
C PRO A 141 -2.56 11.58 -3.15
N PRO A 142 -2.31 12.90 -3.05
CA PRO A 142 -1.44 13.50 -2.03
C PRO A 142 -2.07 13.59 -0.64
N ASN A 143 -3.35 13.25 -0.47
CA ASN A 143 -3.97 13.12 0.85
C ASN A 143 -3.70 11.76 1.52
N VAL A 144 -2.96 10.87 0.86
CA VAL A 144 -2.50 9.60 1.43
C VAL A 144 -1.14 9.82 2.09
N ASP A 145 -0.99 9.49 3.37
CA ASP A 145 0.32 9.63 4.05
C ASP A 145 1.26 8.49 3.64
N ARG A 146 0.77 7.25 3.72
CA ARG A 146 1.52 6.04 3.37
C ARG A 146 0.68 5.11 2.51
N CYS A 147 1.21 4.74 1.36
CA CYS A 147 0.65 3.72 0.48
C CYS A 147 1.59 2.52 0.42
N VAL A 148 1.07 1.35 0.78
CA VAL A 148 1.82 0.09 0.74
C VAL A 148 1.14 -0.85 -0.22
N HIS A 149 1.84 -1.25 -1.27
CA HIS A 149 1.33 -2.12 -2.31
C HIS A 149 2.10 -3.44 -2.33
N VAL A 150 1.42 -4.52 -1.97
CA VAL A 150 1.92 -5.88 -2.14
C VAL A 150 1.37 -6.46 -3.44
N TYR A 151 2.22 -6.92 -4.35
CA TYR A 151 1.80 -7.30 -5.71
C TYR A 151 2.52 -8.54 -6.21
N VAL A 152 1.93 -9.27 -7.16
CA VAL A 152 2.52 -10.49 -7.74
C VAL A 152 3.10 -10.16 -9.11
N PRO A 153 4.44 -9.98 -9.24
CA PRO A 153 5.05 -9.72 -10.53
C PRO A 153 4.75 -10.87 -11.50
N ASN A 154 4.30 -10.53 -12.70
CA ASN A 154 4.01 -11.53 -13.71
C ASN A 154 4.15 -10.94 -15.11
N VAL A 155 4.49 -11.80 -16.07
CA VAL A 155 4.76 -11.42 -17.47
C VAL A 155 3.56 -10.73 -18.11
N LEU A 156 2.34 -11.08 -17.72
CA LEU A 156 1.14 -10.49 -18.31
C LEU A 156 0.93 -9.05 -17.84
N GLY A 157 1.25 -8.75 -16.58
CA GLY A 157 1.35 -7.40 -16.05
C GLY A 157 2.41 -6.58 -16.78
N ASP A 158 3.60 -7.14 -16.99
CA ASP A 158 4.68 -6.44 -17.71
C ASP A 158 4.30 -6.07 -19.16
N GLU A 159 3.65 -7.00 -19.86
CA GLU A 159 3.23 -6.82 -21.27
C GLU A 159 1.95 -5.96 -21.41
N PHE A 160 1.07 -5.97 -20.40
CA PHE A 160 -0.22 -5.27 -20.42
C PHE A 160 -0.50 -4.55 -19.08
N PRO A 161 0.30 -3.52 -18.74
CA PRO A 161 0.24 -2.87 -17.43
C PRO A 161 -1.06 -2.12 -17.15
N ASP A 162 -1.84 -1.82 -18.18
CA ASP A 162 -3.16 -1.18 -18.09
C ASP A 162 -4.32 -2.20 -18.01
N GLY A 163 -4.04 -3.49 -18.04
CA GLY A 163 -5.06 -4.55 -18.10
C GLY A 163 -4.88 -5.69 -17.11
N PHE A 164 -3.69 -5.84 -16.52
CA PHE A 164 -3.38 -6.90 -15.59
C PHE A 164 -2.54 -6.39 -14.42
N ALA A 165 -2.82 -6.94 -13.24
CA ALA A 165 -1.99 -6.74 -12.06
C ALA A 165 -0.57 -7.27 -12.28
N GLY A 166 0.35 -6.83 -11.42
CA GLY A 166 1.74 -7.27 -11.42
C GLY A 166 2.79 -6.18 -11.55
N ASN A 167 2.36 -4.91 -11.53
CA ASN A 167 3.24 -3.75 -11.62
C ASN A 167 3.21 -2.92 -10.33
N PRO A 168 4.30 -2.20 -10.01
CA PRO A 168 4.30 -1.23 -8.92
C PRO A 168 3.30 -0.08 -9.17
N VAL A 169 2.81 0.54 -8.08
CA VAL A 169 2.03 1.79 -8.15
C VAL A 169 2.94 3.00 -7.99
N GLU A 170 2.48 4.14 -8.50
CA GLU A 170 3.19 5.42 -8.43
C GLU A 170 2.31 6.51 -7.84
N ALA A 171 2.93 7.46 -7.15
CA ALA A 171 2.26 8.65 -6.68
C ALA A 171 1.87 9.57 -7.84
N LYS A 172 0.80 10.35 -7.67
CA LYS A 172 0.37 11.42 -8.59
C LYS A 172 1.53 12.37 -8.83
N ALA A 173 1.75 12.79 -10.09
CA ALA A 173 2.85 13.66 -10.42
C ALA A 173 2.85 14.94 -9.56
N GLY A 174 3.99 15.25 -8.91
CA GLY A 174 4.13 16.37 -8.00
C GLY A 174 3.72 16.08 -6.54
N ASN A 175 3.19 14.89 -6.26
CA ASN A 175 2.98 14.41 -4.90
C ASN A 175 4.34 14.15 -4.23
N THR A 176 4.64 14.94 -3.19
CA THR A 176 5.87 14.85 -2.39
C THR A 176 5.59 14.46 -0.94
N HIS A 177 4.31 14.25 -0.61
CA HIS A 177 3.83 13.93 0.73
C HIS A 177 3.76 12.42 0.93
N THR A 178 3.15 11.71 -0.01
CA THR A 178 2.89 10.27 0.13
C THR A 178 4.16 9.45 0.07
N GLU A 179 4.36 8.62 1.08
CA GLU A 179 5.33 7.53 1.03
C GLU A 179 4.72 6.34 0.29
N VAL A 180 5.27 5.96 -0.86
CA VAL A 180 4.83 4.79 -1.64
C VAL A 180 5.84 3.66 -1.51
N VAL A 181 5.38 2.52 -1.00
CA VAL A 181 6.18 1.30 -0.83
C VAL A 181 5.58 0.18 -1.69
N ASN A 182 6.35 -0.33 -2.64
CA ASN A 182 5.96 -1.46 -3.49
C ASN A 182 6.74 -2.71 -3.06
N ILE A 183 6.02 -3.78 -2.72
CA ILE A 183 6.58 -5.04 -2.23
C ILE A 183 6.19 -6.17 -3.17
N PRO A 184 7.12 -6.68 -4.00
CA PRO A 184 6.83 -7.84 -4.83
C PRO A 184 6.69 -9.10 -3.97
N VAL A 185 5.66 -9.91 -4.23
CA VAL A 185 5.50 -11.23 -3.63
C VAL A 185 6.55 -12.17 -4.20
N SER A 186 7.41 -12.70 -3.34
CA SER A 186 8.50 -13.59 -3.69
C SER A 186 8.94 -14.39 -2.46
N SER A 187 9.74 -15.45 -2.66
CA SER A 187 10.31 -16.19 -1.52
C SER A 187 11.16 -15.31 -0.59
N ALA A 188 11.77 -14.24 -1.11
CA ALA A 188 12.55 -13.31 -0.31
C ALA A 188 11.69 -12.40 0.59
N THR A 189 10.43 -12.15 0.21
CA THR A 189 9.53 -11.23 0.92
C THR A 189 8.53 -11.94 1.82
N PHE A 190 8.02 -13.10 1.41
CA PHE A 190 6.97 -13.84 2.12
C PHE A 190 7.32 -15.31 2.39
N GLY A 191 8.59 -15.71 2.22
CA GLY A 191 9.04 -17.09 2.42
C GLY A 191 8.65 -18.03 1.28
N GLU A 192 9.09 -19.28 1.35
CA GLU A 192 8.98 -20.23 0.21
C GLU A 192 7.54 -20.47 -0.28
N ASP A 193 6.56 -20.35 0.60
CA ASP A 193 5.13 -20.51 0.25
C ASP A 193 4.62 -19.38 -0.68
N ALA A 194 5.39 -18.29 -0.83
CA ALA A 194 5.08 -17.19 -1.75
C ALA A 194 4.96 -17.64 -3.21
N ALA A 195 5.61 -18.75 -3.60
CA ALA A 195 5.52 -19.30 -4.95
C ALA A 195 4.10 -19.80 -5.31
N GLU A 196 3.25 -20.06 -4.32
CA GLU A 196 1.86 -20.51 -4.50
C GLU A 196 0.86 -19.34 -4.45
N ILE A 197 1.34 -18.14 -4.16
CA ILE A 197 0.53 -16.92 -4.09
C ILE A 197 0.43 -16.31 -5.49
N GLY A 198 -0.80 -16.14 -5.96
CA GLY A 198 -1.16 -15.47 -7.20
C GLY A 198 -2.33 -14.50 -7.00
N HIS A 199 -2.66 -13.77 -8.06
CA HIS A 199 -3.67 -12.71 -8.04
C HIS A 199 -5.03 -13.13 -7.45
N LEU A 200 -5.45 -14.38 -7.61
CA LEU A 200 -6.78 -14.82 -7.16
C LEU A 200 -6.81 -15.36 -5.72
N ASN A 201 -5.65 -15.62 -5.09
CA ASN A 201 -5.57 -16.17 -3.74
C ASN A 201 -4.72 -15.34 -2.78
N ILE A 202 -3.97 -14.33 -3.27
CA ILE A 202 -3.13 -13.44 -2.45
C ILE A 202 -3.92 -12.81 -1.31
N GLU A 203 -5.16 -12.44 -1.58
CA GLU A 203 -6.08 -11.82 -0.64
C GLU A 203 -6.50 -12.71 0.53
N ALA A 204 -6.30 -14.03 0.43
CA ALA A 204 -6.57 -15.00 1.49
C ALA A 204 -5.29 -15.59 2.11
N ALA A 205 -4.12 -15.20 1.60
CA ALA A 205 -2.86 -15.75 2.06
C ALA A 205 -2.55 -15.23 3.47
N ARG A 206 -2.29 -16.16 4.40
CA ARG A 206 -1.99 -15.83 5.81
C ARG A 206 -0.82 -14.86 5.95
N ALA A 207 0.22 -15.01 5.13
CA ALA A 207 1.37 -14.12 5.14
C ALA A 207 1.01 -12.68 4.74
N ILE A 208 0.02 -12.52 3.85
CA ILE A 208 -0.48 -11.21 3.40
C ILE A 208 -1.36 -10.59 4.47
N HIS A 209 -2.25 -11.36 5.10
CA HIS A 209 -3.02 -10.87 6.26
C HIS A 209 -2.09 -10.40 7.38
N ALA A 210 -1.13 -11.25 7.76
CA ALA A 210 -0.10 -10.94 8.76
C ALA A 210 0.65 -9.65 8.43
N PHE A 211 0.98 -9.44 7.17
CA PHE A 211 1.60 -8.20 6.69
C PHE A 211 0.68 -6.98 6.84
N VAL A 212 -0.58 -7.05 6.41
CA VAL A 212 -1.53 -5.94 6.58
C VAL A 212 -1.68 -5.58 8.06
N MET A 213 -1.86 -6.59 8.92
CA MET A 213 -1.91 -6.39 10.37
C MET A 213 -0.66 -5.69 10.89
N LYS A 214 0.53 -6.05 10.38
CA LYS A 214 1.79 -5.42 10.77
C LYS A 214 1.90 -3.97 10.34
N GLU A 215 1.47 -3.62 9.13
CA GLU A 215 1.45 -2.22 8.68
C GLU A 215 0.54 -1.36 9.56
N LEU A 216 -0.59 -1.90 10.02
CA LEU A 216 -1.46 -1.21 10.99
C LEU A 216 -0.78 -1.05 12.36
N GLU A 217 -0.09 -2.08 12.87
CA GLU A 217 0.68 -1.97 14.12
C GLU A 217 1.74 -0.87 14.02
N LEU A 218 2.53 -0.88 12.95
CA LEU A 218 3.59 0.10 12.72
C LEU A 218 3.02 1.52 12.60
N HIS A 219 1.88 1.67 11.92
CA HIS A 219 1.18 2.95 11.84
C HIS A 219 0.76 3.47 13.24
N CYS A 220 0.17 2.60 14.07
CA CYS A 220 -0.20 2.99 15.43
C CYS A 220 1.01 3.30 16.33
N GLU A 221 2.10 2.56 16.18
CA GLU A 221 3.35 2.84 16.91
C GLU A 221 3.89 4.22 16.54
N ALA A 222 3.93 4.57 15.24
CA ALA A 222 4.39 5.86 14.74
C ALA A 222 3.53 7.04 15.23
N THR A 223 2.22 6.86 15.35
CA THR A 223 1.29 7.90 15.83
C THR A 223 1.27 8.04 17.35
N SER A 224 1.74 7.02 18.10
CA SER A 224 1.84 7.04 19.56
C SER A 224 3.14 7.67 20.10
N ALA A 225 4.11 7.94 19.23
CA ALA A 225 5.38 8.54 19.62
C ALA A 225 5.21 10.01 20.05
N PRO A 226 5.75 10.42 21.22
CA PRO A 226 5.56 11.75 21.80
C PRO A 226 6.29 12.88 21.07
#